data_AF-A0A355RY54-F1
#
_entry.id   AF-A0A355RY54-F1
#
_cell.length_a   1.000
_cell.length_b   1.000
_cell.length_c   1.000
_cell.angle_alpha   90.00
_cell.angle_beta   90.00
_cell.angle_gamma   90.00
#
_symmetry.space_group_name_H-M   'P 1'
#
loop_
_entity.id
_entity.type
_entity.pdbx_description
1 polymer ?
#
loop_
_entity_poly.entity_id
_entity_poly.type
_entity_poly.pdbx_seq_one_letter_code
_entity_poly.pdbx_strand_id
1 'polypeptide(L)' 'SKSCVSVECGGFPYLGIWSNANGGNFVCIEPWYGITDSFASTGKLEEKKGIQKISKGQTFKCGYSIEIE' A
#
# COMPACT_ATOMS: atom_id res chain seq x y z
N SER A 1 4.43 22.82 -20.21
CA SER A 1 4.10 21.39 -20.15
C SER A 1 3.45 21.12 -18.80
N LYS A 2 2.46 20.22 -18.71
CA LYS A 2 2.05 19.64 -17.43
C LYS A 2 2.93 18.42 -17.22
N SER A 3 3.59 18.32 -16.06
CA SER A 3 4.27 17.09 -15.66
C SER A 3 3.26 16.19 -14.96
N CYS A 4 3.18 14.91 -15.36
CA CYS A 4 2.25 13.94 -14.80
C CYS A 4 3.00 12.67 -14.38
N VAL A 5 2.47 12.00 -13.36
CA VAL A 5 2.89 10.66 -12.96
C VAL A 5 1.65 9.80 -12.80
N SER A 6 1.64 8.64 -13.46
CA SER A 6 0.57 7.63 -13.37
C SER A 6 1.08 6.41 -12.62
N VAL A 7 0.31 5.91 -11.65
CA VAL A 7 0.65 4.73 -10.86
C VAL A 7 -0.43 3.66 -11.06
N GLU A 8 -0.08 2.56 -11.71
CA GLU A 8 -0.99 1.42 -11.92
C GLU A 8 -0.90 0.49 -10.71
N CYS A 9 -1.99 0.41 -9.95
CA CYS A 9 -2.09 -0.34 -8.71
C CYS A 9 -3.08 -1.51 -8.78
N GLY A 10 -3.35 -2.03 -9.98
CA GLY A 10 -4.22 -3.17 -10.19
C GLY A 10 -3.89 -4.37 -9.28
N GLY A 11 -4.90 -4.90 -8.60
CA GLY A 11 -4.79 -6.06 -7.72
C GLY A 11 -4.52 -5.75 -6.24
N PHE A 12 -4.06 -4.54 -5.89
CA PHE A 12 -3.86 -4.15 -4.50
C PHE A 12 -5.21 -3.85 -3.81
N PRO A 13 -5.49 -4.44 -2.64
CA PRO A 13 -6.76 -4.23 -1.94
C PRO A 13 -6.89 -2.86 -1.26
N TYR A 14 -5.78 -2.14 -1.09
CA TYR A 14 -5.73 -0.85 -0.41
C TYR A 14 -4.76 0.10 -1.12
N LEU A 15 -5.05 1.40 -1.02
CA LEU A 15 -4.20 2.48 -1.52
C LEU A 15 -4.06 3.55 -0.42
N GLY A 16 -2.83 3.78 0.03
CA GLY A 16 -2.48 4.91 0.88
C GLY A 16 -2.21 6.15 0.04
N ILE A 17 -2.82 7.28 0.41
CA ILE A 17 -2.50 8.60 -0.13
C ILE A 17 -2.08 9.47 1.04
N TRP A 18 -0.86 10.01 0.98
CA TRP A 18 -0.29 10.78 2.08
C TRP A 18 0.55 11.95 1.57
N SER A 19 0.60 13.04 2.34
CA SER A 19 1.55 14.13 2.16
C SER A 19 1.98 14.67 3.52
N ASN A 20 3.15 15.28 3.59
CA ASN A 20 3.66 15.84 4.84
C ASN A 20 2.83 17.06 5.26
N ALA A 21 2.12 16.93 6.38
CA ALA A 21 1.29 17.98 6.97
C ALA A 21 2.06 19.25 7.35
N ASN A 22 3.38 19.16 7.55
CA ASN A 22 4.25 20.26 7.94
C ASN A 22 4.93 20.96 6.73
N GLY A 23 4.42 20.77 5.51
CA GLY A 23 4.82 21.56 4.35
C GLY A 23 5.80 20.88 3.39
N GLY A 24 5.45 19.69 2.87
CA GLY A 24 6.14 19.06 1.75
C GLY A 24 5.48 19.36 0.41
N ASN A 25 6.26 19.65 -0.63
CA ASN A 25 5.75 19.74 -2.01
C ASN A 25 5.84 18.37 -2.72
N PHE A 26 5.20 17.37 -2.14
CA PHE A 26 5.13 16.02 -2.70
C PHE A 26 3.88 15.29 -2.20
N VAL A 27 3.52 14.19 -2.86
CA VAL A 27 2.48 13.25 -2.44
C VAL A 27 3.02 11.82 -2.57
N CYS A 28 2.70 10.98 -1.60
CA CYS A 28 2.91 9.54 -1.65
C CYS A 28 1.66 8.84 -2.20
N ILE A 29 1.88 7.89 -3.10
CA ILE A 29 0.87 6.98 -3.63
C ILE A 29 1.36 5.57 -3.30
N GLU A 30 0.63 4.86 -2.44
CA GLU A 30 1.16 3.67 -1.76
C GLU A 30 0.21 2.46 -1.91
N PRO A 31 0.38 1.62 -2.96
CA PRO A 31 -0.39 0.39 -3.12
C PRO A 31 -0.03 -0.63 -2.02
N TRP A 32 -1.00 -1.11 -1.25
CA TRP A 32 -0.75 -1.95 -0.08
C TRP A 32 -1.46 -3.32 -0.11
N TYR A 33 -0.69 -4.38 0.19
CA TYR A 33 -1.19 -5.70 0.61
C TYR A 33 -1.14 -5.86 2.13
N GLY A 34 -1.76 -4.92 2.83
CA GLY A 34 -1.78 -4.84 4.29
C GLY A 34 -2.31 -3.49 4.74
N ILE A 35 -2.76 -3.39 5.98
CA ILE A 35 -3.18 -2.12 6.58
C ILE A 35 -2.65 -1.99 8.00
N THR A 36 -2.66 -0.75 8.50
CA THR A 36 -2.37 -0.47 9.90
C THR A 36 -3.41 -1.13 10.83
N ASP A 37 -3.06 -1.23 12.11
CA ASP A 37 -3.98 -1.74 13.12
C ASP A 37 -5.21 -0.83 13.28
N SER A 38 -6.34 -1.46 13.58
CA SER A 38 -7.52 -0.74 14.03
C SER A 38 -7.49 -0.58 15.55
N PHE A 39 -8.34 0.28 16.09
CA PHE A 39 -8.57 0.39 17.54
C PHE A 39 -9.06 -0.92 18.20
N ALA A 40 -9.57 -1.86 17.40
CA ALA A 40 -10.01 -3.18 17.86
C ALA A 40 -8.95 -4.28 17.68
N SER A 41 -7.70 -3.92 17.34
CA SER A 41 -6.61 -4.89 17.18
C SER A 41 -6.42 -5.69 18.47
N THR A 42 -6.30 -7.00 18.33
CA THR A 42 -6.03 -7.91 19.46
C THR A 42 -4.53 -8.02 19.77
N GLY A 43 -3.67 -7.44 18.92
CA GLY A 43 -2.22 -7.54 18.99
C GLY A 43 -1.66 -8.90 18.53
N LYS A 44 -2.52 -9.88 18.20
CA LYS A 44 -2.08 -11.17 17.66
C LYS A 44 -1.95 -11.08 16.14
N LEU A 45 -0.79 -11.47 15.62
CA LEU A 45 -0.49 -11.43 14.18
C LEU A 45 -1.54 -12.17 13.35
N GLU A 46 -2.07 -13.28 13.86
CA GLU A 46 -2.91 -14.19 13.08
C GLU A 46 -4.33 -13.68 12.87
N GLU A 47 -4.70 -12.70 13.71
CA GLU A 47 -5.97 -11.99 13.72
C GLU A 47 -5.83 -10.60 13.05
N LYS A 48 -4.61 -10.18 12.66
CA LYS A 48 -4.36 -8.86 12.06
C LYS A 48 -5.09 -8.70 10.73
N LYS A 49 -5.97 -7.70 10.65
CA LYS A 49 -6.72 -7.38 9.43
C LYS A 49 -5.77 -7.06 8.27
N GLY A 50 -6.06 -7.64 7.10
CA GLY A 50 -5.33 -7.40 5.86
C GLY A 50 -3.98 -8.10 5.74
N ILE A 51 -3.56 -8.89 6.73
CA ILE A 51 -2.29 -9.64 6.65
C ILE A 51 -2.35 -10.73 5.58
N GLN A 52 -1.26 -10.86 4.83
CA GLN A 52 -1.09 -11.95 3.86
C GLN A 52 -0.58 -13.19 4.58
N LYS A 53 -1.31 -14.31 4.48
CA LYS A 53 -0.90 -15.60 5.04
C LYS A 53 -0.28 -16.46 3.94
N ILE A 54 1.03 -16.71 4.04
CA ILE A 54 1.77 -17.47 3.04
C ILE A 54 2.14 -18.82 3.66
N SER A 55 1.61 -19.91 3.09
CA SER A 55 1.91 -21.27 3.55
C SER A 55 3.35 -21.67 3.23
N LYS A 56 3.86 -22.68 3.95
CA LYS A 56 5.20 -23.24 3.72
C LYS A 56 5.39 -23.61 2.25
N GLY A 57 6.48 -23.11 1.64
CA GLY A 57 6.83 -23.38 0.25
C GLY A 57 6.09 -22.53 -0.79
N GLN A 58 5.18 -21.63 -0.38
CA GLN A 58 4.49 -20.73 -1.30
C GLN A 58 5.24 -19.41 -1.48
N THR A 59 4.98 -18.75 -2.61
CA THR A 59 5.52 -17.41 -2.92
C THR A 59 4.36 -16.50 -3.31
N PHE A 60 4.28 -15.36 -2.64
CA PHE A 60 3.41 -14.26 -3.05
C PHE A 60 4.19 -13.30 -3.95
N LYS A 61 3.60 -12.87 -5.06
CA LYS A 61 4.17 -11.89 -5.98
C LYS A 61 3.17 -10.76 -6.17
N CYS A 62 3.65 -9.53 -6.04
CA CYS A 62 2.91 -8.31 -6.33
C CYS A 62 3.86 -7.30 -6.98
N GLY A 63 3.30 -6.38 -7.75
CA GLY A 63 4.05 -5.29 -8.35
C GLY A 63 3.09 -4.21 -8.83
N TYR A 64 3.54 -2.97 -8.78
CA TYR A 64 2.88 -1.81 -9.39
C TYR A 64 3.85 -1.19 -10.39
N SER A 65 3.34 -0.37 -11.31
CA SER A 65 4.16 0.37 -12.26
C SER A 65 3.94 1.87 -12.14
N ILE A 66 4.97 2.63 -12.47
CA ILE A 66 4.95 4.09 -12.49
C ILE A 66 5.35 4.56 -13.89
N GLU A 67 4.57 5.48 -14.46
CA GLU A 67 4.82 6.12 -15.74
C GLU A 67 4.95 7.65 -15.54
N ILE A 68 5.85 8.28 -16.30
CA ILE A 68 6.14 9.72 -16.25
C ILE A 68 5.82 10.31 -17.63
N GLU A 69 5.06 11.41 -17.68
CA GLU A 69 4.69 12.15 -18.90
C GLU A 69 5.27 13.56 -18.96
#